data_AF-A0A5D2MDN6-F1
#
_entry.id   AF-A0A5D2MDN6-F1
#
_cell.length_a   1.000
_cell.length_b   1.000
_cell.length_c   1.000
_cell.angle_alpha   90.00
_cell.angle_beta   90.00
_cell.angle_gamma   90.00
#
_symmetry.space_group_name_H-M   'P 1'
#
loop_
_entity.id
_entity.type
_entity.pdbx_description
1 polymer ?
#
loop_
_entity_poly.entity_id
_entity_poly.type
_entity_poly.pdbx_seq_one_letter_code
_entity_poly.pdbx_strand_id
1 'polypeptide(L)'
;MFNLISRSNVRSDVERVRVPDKGDKIIYETEAKGFNPGLIVLLVIGGLLITFLVGNYILYSYAQKTLPPRKKKPVSKKKMKRERLKQGVSAPGE
;
A
#
# COMPACT_ATOMS: atom_id res chain seq x y z
N MET A 1 55.40 -9.54 46.70
CA MET A 1 54.25 -10.48 46.71
C MET A 1 52.89 -9.79 46.60
N PHE A 2 52.71 -8.54 47.08
CA PHE A 2 51.44 -7.80 47.07
C PHE A 2 50.89 -7.37 45.67
N ASN A 3 51.74 -7.21 44.65
CA ASN A 3 51.31 -6.72 43.32
C ASN A 3 50.43 -7.75 42.57
N LEU A 4 50.59 -9.04 42.85
CA LEU A 4 49.86 -10.11 42.15
C LEU A 4 48.39 -10.22 42.61
N ILE A 5 48.15 -10.05 43.92
CA ILE A 5 46.82 -10.14 44.54
C ILE A 5 45.95 -8.93 44.14
N SER A 6 46.56 -7.75 44.00
CA SER A 6 45.84 -6.56 43.55
C SER A 6 45.43 -6.65 42.08
N ARG A 7 46.30 -7.22 41.21
CA ARG A 7 45.98 -7.47 39.80
C ARG A 7 44.87 -8.51 39.58
N SER A 8 44.76 -9.54 40.43
CA SER A 8 43.70 -10.54 40.30
C SER A 8 42.33 -9.98 40.65
N ASN A 9 42.21 -9.15 41.69
CA ASN A 9 40.93 -8.53 42.09
C ASN A 9 40.41 -7.54 41.03
N VAL A 10 41.29 -6.68 40.48
CA VAL A 10 40.90 -5.73 39.44
C VAL A 10 40.42 -6.45 38.17
N ARG A 11 41.01 -7.60 37.83
CA ARG A 11 40.64 -8.37 36.63
C ARG A 11 39.29 -9.08 36.78
N SER A 12 38.96 -9.57 37.99
CA SER A 12 37.63 -10.15 38.27
C SER A 12 36.50 -9.11 38.28
N ASP A 13 36.79 -7.86 38.60
CA ASP A 13 35.79 -6.78 38.59
C ASP A 13 35.47 -6.32 37.16
N VAL A 14 36.47 -6.32 36.27
CA VAL A 14 36.31 -5.97 34.84
C VAL A 14 35.48 -7.03 34.09
N GLU A 15 35.54 -8.31 34.48
CA GLU A 15 34.74 -9.38 33.88
C GLU A 15 33.26 -9.35 34.34
N ARG A 16 32.97 -8.71 35.49
CA ARG A 16 31.60 -8.53 36.02
C ARG A 16 30.86 -7.32 35.47
N VAL A 17 31.53 -6.43 34.73
CA VAL A 17 30.90 -5.29 34.02
C VAL A 17 30.61 -5.66 32.57
N ARG A 18 30.06 -6.86 32.32
CA ARG A 18 29.42 -7.16 31.05
C ARG A 18 27.98 -6.68 31.14
N VAL A 19 27.74 -5.43 30.74
CA VAL A 19 26.39 -4.88 30.60
C VAL A 19 25.66 -5.74 29.58
N PRO A 20 24.53 -6.38 29.91
CA PRO A 20 23.76 -7.07 28.89
C PRO A 20 23.17 -6.00 27.97
N ASP A 21 23.69 -5.93 26.74
CA ASP A 21 23.15 -5.11 25.68
C ASP A 21 21.69 -5.50 25.45
N LYS A 22 20.79 -4.71 26.04
CA LYS A 22 19.34 -4.96 26.03
C LYS A 22 18.77 -4.93 24.61
N GLY A 23 19.50 -4.31 23.68
CA GLY A 23 19.18 -4.26 22.25
C GLY A 23 19.29 -5.62 21.55
N ASP A 24 20.21 -6.47 21.98
CA ASP A 24 20.47 -7.76 21.34
C ASP A 24 19.27 -8.71 21.49
N LYS A 25 18.69 -8.79 22.70
CA LYS A 25 17.56 -9.70 22.97
C LYS A 25 16.30 -9.35 22.18
N ILE A 26 16.05 -8.07 21.90
CA ILE A 26 14.86 -7.62 21.16
C ILE A 26 14.94 -8.04 19.68
N ILE A 27 16.17 -8.08 19.14
CA ILE A 27 16.42 -8.45 17.74
C ILE A 27 16.31 -9.98 17.58
N TYR A 28 16.91 -10.78 18.46
CA TYR A 28 16.87 -12.25 18.34
C TYR A 28 15.48 -12.87 18.56
N GLU A 29 14.61 -12.31 19.41
CA GLU A 29 13.25 -12.83 19.61
C GLU A 29 12.29 -12.47 18.46
N THR A 30 12.55 -11.38 17.75
CA THR A 30 11.76 -10.94 16.59
C THR A 30 12.00 -11.83 15.37
N GLU A 31 13.17 -12.44 15.24
CA GLU A 31 13.59 -13.18 14.03
C GLU A 31 13.13 -14.64 14.00
N ALA A 32 12.76 -15.25 15.14
CA ALA A 32 12.45 -16.69 15.21
C ALA A 32 10.96 -17.03 15.04
N LYS A 33 10.07 -16.03 14.95
CA LYS A 33 8.63 -16.26 14.79
C LYS A 33 8.25 -16.13 13.32
N GLY A 34 8.28 -17.26 12.60
CA GLY A 34 7.88 -17.33 11.20
C GLY A 34 6.49 -16.72 10.94
N PHE A 35 6.24 -16.31 9.69
CA PHE A 35 5.00 -15.65 9.31
C PHE A 35 3.78 -16.49 9.70
N ASN A 36 2.84 -15.87 10.42
CA ASN A 36 1.59 -16.51 10.81
C ASN A 36 0.81 -16.89 9.54
N PRO A 37 0.25 -18.11 9.43
CA PRO A 37 -0.55 -18.51 8.28
C PRO A 37 -1.69 -17.52 7.96
N GLY A 38 -2.33 -16.93 8.98
CA GLY A 38 -3.35 -15.90 8.80
C GLY A 38 -2.82 -14.62 8.17
N LEU A 39 -1.58 -14.22 8.51
CA LEU A 39 -0.93 -13.07 7.87
C LEU A 39 -0.57 -13.37 6.42
N ILE A 40 -0.07 -14.57 6.12
CA ILE A 40 0.24 -14.99 4.76
C ILE A 40 -1.05 -14.97 3.92
N VAL A 41 -2.13 -15.55 4.42
CA VAL A 41 -3.42 -15.57 3.71
C VAL A 41 -3.97 -14.16 3.49
N LEU A 42 -3.85 -13.27 4.48
CA LEU A 42 -4.25 -11.87 4.33
C LEU A 42 -3.45 -11.16 3.24
N LEU A 43 -2.13 -11.36 3.19
CA LEU A 43 -1.28 -10.78 2.15
C LEU A 43 -1.58 -11.36 0.77
N VAL A 44 -1.83 -12.66 0.67
CA VAL A 44 -2.17 -13.32 -0.60
C VAL A 44 -3.52 -12.84 -1.11
N ILE A 45 -4.58 -12.92 -0.30
CA ILE A 45 -5.94 -12.52 -0.73
C ILE A 45 -6.01 -11.00 -0.88
N GLY A 46 -5.50 -10.25 0.08
CA GLY A 46 -5.48 -8.78 0.04
C GLY A 46 -4.66 -8.27 -1.14
N GLY A 47 -3.46 -8.81 -1.34
CA GLY A 47 -2.60 -8.49 -2.48
C GLY A 47 -3.27 -8.83 -3.81
N LEU A 48 -3.83 -10.03 -3.94
CA LEU A 48 -4.54 -10.44 -5.16
C LEU A 48 -5.69 -9.49 -5.49
N LEU A 49 -6.54 -9.16 -4.51
CA LEU A 49 -7.68 -8.26 -4.71
C LEU A 49 -7.22 -6.84 -5.07
N ILE A 50 -6.21 -6.31 -4.38
CA ILE A 50 -5.67 -4.98 -4.65
C ILE A 50 -5.07 -4.93 -6.05
N THR A 51 -4.20 -5.87 -6.42
CA THR A 51 -3.60 -5.93 -7.75
C THR A 51 -4.67 -6.09 -8.83
N PHE A 52 -5.69 -6.91 -8.61
CA PHE A 52 -6.80 -7.09 -9.55
C PHE A 52 -7.60 -5.80 -9.74
N LEU A 53 -7.95 -5.10 -8.66
CA LEU A 53 -8.67 -3.83 -8.73
C LEU A 53 -7.85 -2.74 -9.41
N VAL A 54 -6.59 -2.57 -9.02
CA VAL A 54 -5.70 -1.54 -9.59
C VAL A 54 -5.44 -1.83 -11.06
N GLY A 55 -5.09 -3.07 -11.41
CA GLY A 55 -4.89 -3.48 -12.80
C GLY A 55 -6.13 -3.26 -13.65
N ASN A 56 -7.30 -3.65 -13.16
CA ASN A 56 -8.56 -3.44 -13.86
C ASN A 56 -8.93 -1.96 -13.97
N TYR A 57 -8.66 -1.15 -12.94
CA TYR A 57 -8.92 0.29 -12.97
C TYR A 57 -8.04 1.00 -14.00
N ILE A 58 -6.74 0.67 -14.02
CA ILE A 58 -5.80 1.22 -15.01
C ILE A 58 -6.22 0.79 -16.41
N LEU A 59 -6.55 -0.48 -16.62
CA LEU A 59 -6.98 -0.98 -17.92
C LEU A 59 -8.30 -0.34 -18.37
N TYR A 60 -9.27 -0.19 -17.46
CA TYR A 60 -10.53 0.49 -17.70
C TYR A 60 -10.33 1.96 -18.05
N SER A 61 -9.44 2.66 -17.34
CA SER A 61 -9.10 4.05 -17.60
C SER A 61 -8.36 4.20 -18.93
N TYR A 62 -7.43 3.31 -19.24
CA TYR A 62 -6.72 3.29 -20.51
C TYR A 62 -7.68 3.04 -21.68
N ALA A 63 -8.53 2.02 -21.55
CA ALA A 63 -9.55 1.73 -22.53
C ALA A 63 -10.49 2.91 -22.73
N GLN A 64 -10.93 3.62 -21.69
CA GLN A 64 -11.77 4.82 -21.87
C GLN A 64 -11.05 5.99 -22.56
N LYS A 65 -9.72 6.09 -22.43
CA LYS A 65 -8.93 7.12 -23.12
C LYS A 65 -8.71 6.79 -24.59
N THR A 66 -8.56 5.51 -24.93
CA THR A 66 -8.33 5.04 -26.31
C THR A 66 -9.62 4.72 -27.05
N LEU A 67 -10.68 4.35 -26.34
CA LEU A 67 -12.01 4.18 -26.90
C LEU A 67 -12.60 5.57 -27.13
N PRO A 68 -13.08 5.88 -28.33
CA PRO A 68 -13.77 7.13 -28.57
C PRO A 68 -14.91 7.26 -27.55
N PRO A 69 -15.10 8.44 -26.92
CA PRO A 69 -16.10 8.64 -25.88
C PRO A 69 -17.40 8.08 -26.42
N ARG A 70 -17.97 7.07 -25.72
CA ARG A 70 -19.15 6.31 -26.17
C ARG A 70 -20.13 7.32 -26.72
N LYS A 71 -20.18 7.45 -28.05
CA LYS A 71 -21.06 8.43 -28.69
C LYS A 71 -22.43 7.95 -28.27
N LYS A 72 -23.04 8.63 -27.30
CA LYS A 72 -24.47 8.47 -27.00
C LYS A 72 -25.11 8.49 -28.38
N LYS A 73 -25.80 7.40 -28.75
CA LYS A 73 -26.31 7.19 -30.12
C LYS A 73 -26.77 8.55 -30.62
N PRO A 74 -26.13 9.12 -31.67
CA PRO A 74 -26.36 10.50 -32.04
C PRO A 74 -27.86 10.69 -32.11
N VAL A 75 -28.36 11.53 -31.22
CA VAL A 75 -29.80 11.70 -31.09
C VAL A 75 -30.22 12.29 -32.42
N SER A 76 -30.98 11.51 -33.22
CA SER A 76 -31.40 11.93 -34.56
C SER A 76 -31.83 13.39 -34.50
N LYS A 77 -31.39 14.23 -35.45
CA LYS A 77 -31.63 15.68 -35.43
C LYS A 77 -33.11 16.02 -35.16
N LYS A 78 -34.03 15.14 -35.58
CA LYS A 78 -35.47 15.20 -35.27
C LYS A 78 -35.79 15.10 -33.78
N LYS A 79 -35.18 14.17 -33.05
CA LYS A 79 -35.34 14.02 -31.59
C LYS A 79 -34.62 15.13 -30.83
N MET A 80 -33.48 15.60 -31.31
CA MET A 80 -32.77 16.75 -30.72
C MET A 80 -33.57 18.05 -30.84
N LYS A 81 -34.17 18.32 -32.01
CA LYS A 81 -35.07 19.47 -32.21
C LYS A 81 -36.33 19.34 -31.35
N ARG A 82 -36.91 18.14 -31.23
CA ARG A 82 -38.08 17.88 -30.38
C ARG A 82 -37.79 18.12 -28.89
N GLU A 83 -36.64 17.71 -28.39
CA GLU A 83 -36.23 17.97 -27.01
C GLU A 83 -35.92 19.46 -26.78
N ARG A 84 -35.25 20.14 -27.73
CA ARG A 84 -34.99 21.59 -27.64
C ARG A 84 -36.27 22.43 -27.66
N LEU A 85 -37.25 22.05 -28.48
CA LEU A 85 -38.58 22.68 -28.53
C LEU A 85 -39.38 22.46 -27.23
N LYS A 86 -39.27 21.28 -26.61
CA LYS A 86 -39.89 20.98 -25.31
C LYS A 86 -39.24 21.73 -24.15
N GLN A 87 -37.94 21.98 -24.24
CA GLN A 87 -37.18 22.72 -23.23
C GLN A 87 -37.31 24.24 -23.39
N GLY A 88 -38.05 24.72 -24.40
CA GLY A 88 -38.26 26.16 -24.64
C GLY A 88 -36.98 26.92 -24.97
N VAL A 89 -35.91 26.22 -25.36
CA VAL A 89 -34.63 26.86 -25.68
C VAL A 89 -34.78 27.48 -27.08
N SER A 90 -35.08 28.78 -27.11
CA SER A 90 -35.02 29.57 -28.35
C SER A 90 -33.62 29.45 -28.95
N ALA A 91 -33.55 29.41 -30.28
CA ALA A 91 -32.28 29.28 -30.98
C ALA A 91 -31.36 30.45 -30.57
N PRO A 92 -30.03 30.21 -30.42
CA PRO A 92 -29.10 31.30 -30.17
C PRO A 92 -29.01 32.13 -31.47
N GLY A 93 -29.81 33.18 -31.56
CA GLY A 93 -29.95 34.00 -32.76
C GLY A 93 -31.25 34.79 -32.90
N GLU A 94 -31.92 35.13 -31.78
CA GLU A 94 -32.86 36.26 -31.68
C GLU A 94 -32.39 37.18 -30.54
#